data_AF-A0A944JIY0-F1
#
_entry.id   AF-A0A944JIY0-F1
#
_cell.length_a   1.000
_cell.length_b   1.000
_cell.length_c   1.000
_cell.angle_alpha   90.00
_cell.angle_beta   90.00
_cell.angle_gamma   90.00
#
_symmetry.space_group_name_H-M   'P 1'
#
loop_
_entity.id
_entity.type
_entity.pdbx_description
1 polymer ?
#
loop_
_entity_poly.entity_id
_entity_poly.type
_entity_poly.pdbx_seq_one_letter_code
_entity_poly.pdbx_strand_id
1 'polypeptide(L)'
;MTEEAPDVAVAWTKGDTTVRWSGPAGTVEKAYDHPPQAVMAWREYDRAMVLVVEKLDTAPFTPSDNAVVFRADGSERFRLTPPRDLTYERHDMHGFHDAFLQDGRPLLIMVTRNAGDFQGRIDVETGEIVDTNHWR
;
A
#
# COMPACT_ATOMS: atom_id res chain seq x y z
N MET A 1 21.06 -3.00 -18.19
CA MET A 1 20.86 -3.25 -16.75
C MET A 1 19.55 -3.97 -16.63
N THR A 2 19.58 -5.26 -16.32
CA THR A 2 18.39 -6.06 -16.04
C THR A 2 17.93 -5.67 -14.64
N GLU A 3 16.71 -5.12 -14.52
CA GLU A 3 15.99 -5.08 -13.24
C GLU A 3 15.98 -6.50 -12.67
N GLU A 4 16.72 -6.72 -11.59
CA GLU A 4 16.54 -7.95 -10.82
C GLU A 4 15.13 -7.91 -10.24
N ALA A 5 14.29 -8.85 -10.68
CA ALA A 5 12.98 -9.04 -10.11
C ALA A 5 13.10 -9.17 -8.57
N PRO A 6 12.16 -8.62 -7.80
CA PRO A 6 12.20 -8.80 -6.36
C PRO A 6 12.24 -10.31 -6.04
N ASP A 7 13.10 -10.71 -5.08
CA ASP A 7 13.18 -12.09 -4.57
C ASP A 7 11.85 -12.58 -3.96
N VAL A 8 10.83 -11.71 -3.92
CA VAL A 8 9.46 -11.98 -3.48
C VAL A 8 8.52 -11.95 -4.68
N ALA A 9 7.88 -13.09 -4.94
CA ALA A 9 6.84 -13.22 -5.95
C ALA A 9 5.47 -13.24 -5.29
N VAL A 10 4.65 -12.22 -5.58
CA VAL A 10 3.25 -12.16 -5.14
C VAL A 10 2.38 -13.01 -6.07
N ALA A 11 1.55 -13.86 -5.47
CA ALA A 11 0.49 -14.60 -6.12
C ALA A 11 -0.85 -14.12 -5.57
N TRP A 12 -1.49 -13.20 -6.28
CA TRP A 12 -2.80 -12.66 -5.97
C TRP A 12 -3.49 -12.17 -7.25
N THR A 13 -4.78 -12.46 -7.38
CA THR A 13 -5.62 -11.90 -8.46
C THR A 13 -6.59 -10.89 -7.88
N LYS A 14 -6.86 -9.79 -8.60
CA LYS A 14 -7.84 -8.79 -8.16
C LYS A 14 -9.20 -9.45 -7.95
N GLY A 15 -9.74 -9.30 -6.74
CA GLY A 15 -10.98 -9.95 -6.29
C GLY A 15 -10.77 -11.13 -5.33
N ASP A 16 -9.55 -11.67 -5.24
CA ASP A 16 -9.22 -12.70 -4.25
C ASP A 16 -9.07 -12.09 -2.86
N THR A 17 -9.54 -12.81 -1.84
CA THR A 17 -9.39 -12.45 -0.42
C THR A 17 -8.11 -13.00 0.21
N THR A 18 -7.41 -13.90 -0.48
CA THR A 18 -6.17 -14.50 0.00
C THR A 18 -4.99 -13.94 -0.78
N VAL A 19 -4.05 -13.34 -0.06
CA VAL A 19 -2.78 -12.87 -0.61
C VAL A 19 -1.68 -13.86 -0.25
N ARG A 20 -0.96 -14.36 -1.26
CA ARG A 20 0.20 -15.23 -1.06
C ARG A 20 1.44 -14.59 -1.65
N TRP A 21 2.57 -14.82 -1.01
CA TRP A 21 3.85 -14.55 -1.64
C TRP A 21 4.90 -15.56 -1.22
N SER A 22 5.84 -15.83 -2.12
CA SER A 22 6.97 -16.70 -1.87
C SER A 22 8.26 -15.88 -1.95
N GLY A 23 9.19 -16.16 -1.04
CA GLY A 23 10.53 -15.58 -1.06
C GLY A 23 11.54 -16.46 -0.32
N PRO A 24 12.75 -15.95 -0.04
CA PRO A 24 13.82 -16.74 0.58
C PRO A 24 13.46 -17.29 1.97
N ALA A 25 12.56 -16.62 2.69
CA ALA A 25 12.07 -17.04 4.00
C ALA A 25 10.95 -18.09 3.93
N GLY A 26 10.50 -18.49 2.74
CA GLY A 26 9.39 -19.41 2.51
C GLY A 26 8.15 -18.73 1.91
N THR A 27 7.01 -19.42 2.02
CA THR A 27 5.73 -18.93 1.53
C THR A 27 4.90 -18.36 2.67
N VAL A 28 4.37 -17.16 2.46
CA VAL A 28 3.46 -16.46 3.36
C VAL A 28 2.07 -16.44 2.74
N GLU A 29 1.06 -16.59 3.60
CA GLU A 29 -0.34 -16.46 3.24
C GLU A 29 -1.05 -15.54 4.25
N LYS A 30 -1.86 -14.62 3.73
CA LYS A 30 -2.72 -13.73 4.52
C LYS A 30 -4.14 -13.79 3.97
N ALA A 31 -5.12 -13.98 4.85
CA ALA A 31 -6.53 -13.92 4.52
C ALA A 31 -7.12 -12.58 4.98
N TYR A 32 -7.96 -11.99 4.14
CA TYR A 32 -8.65 -10.73 4.39
C TYR A 32 -10.17 -10.95 4.33
N ASP A 33 -10.92 -10.23 5.16
CA ASP A 33 -12.39 -10.32 5.15
C ASP A 33 -13.01 -9.85 3.83
N HIS A 34 -12.31 -8.93 3.17
CA HIS A 34 -12.66 -8.40 1.86
C HIS A 34 -11.46 -8.40 0.92
N PRO A 35 -11.67 -8.51 -0.40
CA PRO A 35 -10.57 -8.46 -1.35
C PRO A 35 -9.78 -7.15 -1.20
N PRO A 36 -8.44 -7.22 -1.04
CA PRO A 36 -7.60 -6.03 -1.10
C PRO A 36 -7.82 -5.25 -2.40
N GLN A 37 -7.61 -3.94 -2.37
CA GLN A 37 -7.66 -3.09 -3.57
C GLN A 37 -6.42 -3.27 -4.44
N ALA A 38 -5.24 -3.35 -3.80
CA ALA A 38 -3.95 -3.50 -4.46
C ALA A 38 -3.01 -4.37 -3.64
N VAL A 39 -2.19 -5.16 -4.33
CA VAL A 39 -1.12 -5.96 -3.75
C VAL A 39 0.08 -5.88 -4.67
N MET A 40 1.27 -5.59 -4.12
CA MET A 40 2.51 -5.60 -4.91
C MET A 40 3.73 -5.91 -4.05
N ALA A 41 4.76 -6.44 -4.70
CA ALA A 41 6.10 -6.54 -4.13
C ALA A 41 7.04 -5.53 -4.80
N TRP A 42 7.98 -5.01 -4.03
CA TRP A 42 9.09 -4.20 -4.54
C TRP A 42 10.34 -4.41 -3.70
N ARG A 43 11.47 -3.88 -4.20
CA ARG A 43 12.76 -3.89 -3.50
C ARG A 43 13.25 -2.46 -3.34
N GLU A 44 13.69 -2.12 -2.13
CA GLU A 44 14.34 -0.83 -1.84
C GLU A 44 15.41 -1.03 -0.76
N TYR A 45 16.61 -0.47 -0.96
CA TYR A 45 17.78 -0.67 -0.07
C TYR A 45 18.04 -2.15 0.28
N ASP A 46 17.98 -3.04 -0.71
CA ASP A 46 18.12 -4.50 -0.57
C ASP A 46 17.07 -5.20 0.31
N ARG A 47 15.95 -4.52 0.60
CA ARG A 47 14.83 -5.07 1.34
C ARG A 47 13.67 -5.34 0.39
N ALA A 48 13.30 -6.61 0.25
CA ALA A 48 12.06 -6.98 -0.43
C ALA A 48 10.87 -6.78 0.52
N MET A 49 9.85 -6.09 0.05
CA MET A 49 8.66 -5.73 0.81
C MET A 49 7.40 -6.04 0.00
N VAL A 50 6.29 -6.24 0.71
CA VAL A 50 4.97 -6.45 0.12
C VAL A 50 4.02 -5.38 0.67
N LEU A 51 3.36 -4.65 -0.22
CA LEU A 51 2.32 -3.69 0.12
C LEU A 51 0.98 -4.35 -0.13
N VAL A 52 0.10 -4.28 0.86
CA VAL A 52 -1.32 -4.63 0.71
C VAL A 52 -2.14 -3.39 1.05
N VAL A 53 -2.95 -2.93 0.11
CA VAL A 53 -3.99 -1.93 0.33
C VAL A 53 -5.30 -2.66 0.53
N GLU A 54 -5.79 -2.70 1.77
CA GLU A 54 -7.05 -3.32 2.16
C GLU A 54 -8.24 -2.55 1.58
N LYS A 55 -9.40 -3.20 1.51
CA LYS A 55 -10.62 -2.55 1.04
C LYS A 55 -10.91 -1.28 1.85
N LEU A 56 -11.06 -0.17 1.14
CA LEU A 56 -11.53 1.09 1.71
C LEU A 56 -13.06 1.14 1.60
N ASP A 57 -13.74 1.19 2.74
CA ASP A 57 -15.19 1.43 2.77
C ASP A 57 -15.48 2.92 2.62
N THR A 58 -16.09 3.28 1.48
CA THR A 58 -16.42 4.68 1.16
C THR A 58 -17.83 5.08 1.60
N ALA A 59 -18.64 4.14 2.09
CA ALA A 59 -20.00 4.37 2.58
C ALA A 59 -20.40 3.40 3.72
N PRO A 60 -20.71 3.88 4.95
CA PRO A 60 -20.56 5.26 5.39
C PRO A 60 -19.08 5.66 5.43
N PHE A 61 -18.83 6.94 5.20
CA PHE A 61 -17.48 7.43 5.10
C PHE A 61 -16.75 7.40 6.45
N THR A 62 -15.69 6.58 6.57
CA THR A 62 -14.86 6.46 7.78
C THR A 62 -13.37 6.49 7.41
N PRO A 63 -12.58 7.47 7.91
CA PRO A 63 -11.13 7.47 7.72
C PRO A 63 -10.48 6.18 8.22
N SER A 64 -9.57 5.61 7.43
CA SER A 64 -8.95 4.32 7.69
C SER A 64 -7.46 4.30 7.34
N ASP A 65 -6.69 3.59 8.15
CA ASP A 65 -5.28 3.31 7.94
C ASP A 65 -5.18 1.91 7.28
N ASN A 66 -5.67 1.84 6.04
CA ASN A 66 -5.98 0.60 5.33
C ASN A 66 -4.85 0.07 4.45
N ALA A 67 -3.60 0.46 4.69
CA ALA A 67 -2.47 -0.05 3.92
C ALA A 67 -1.36 -0.58 4.83
N VAL A 68 -0.77 -1.71 4.45
CA VAL A 68 0.21 -2.43 5.25
C VAL A 68 1.42 -2.76 4.42
N VAL A 69 2.59 -2.50 4.98
CA VAL A 69 3.87 -2.98 4.45
C VAL A 69 4.31 -4.17 5.28
N PHE A 70 4.46 -5.30 4.62
CA PHE A 70 5.07 -6.51 5.18
C PHE A 70 6.52 -6.65 4.73
N ARG A 71 7.33 -7.26 5.59
CA ARG A 71 8.61 -7.84 5.17
C ARG A 71 8.35 -9.12 4.37
N ALA A 72 9.35 -9.57 3.63
CA ALA A 72 9.30 -10.82 2.86
C ALA A 72 8.85 -12.05 3.70
N ASP A 73 9.15 -12.08 5.00
CA ASP A 73 8.78 -13.16 5.92
C ASP A 73 7.33 -13.11 6.43
N GLY A 74 6.54 -12.09 6.06
CA GLY A 74 5.16 -11.98 6.51
C GLY A 74 4.96 -11.18 7.79
N SER A 75 6.03 -10.72 8.43
CA SER A 75 5.95 -9.81 9.57
C SER A 75 5.52 -8.42 9.09
N GLU A 76 4.59 -7.82 9.83
CA GLU A 76 4.21 -6.43 9.60
C GLU A 76 5.40 -5.52 9.90
N ARG A 77 5.67 -4.61 8.99
CA ARG A 77 6.68 -3.56 9.16
C ARG A 77 5.99 -2.25 9.53
N PHE A 78 5.00 -1.86 8.75
CA PHE A 78 4.24 -0.63 8.95
C PHE A 78 2.77 -0.85 8.62
N ARG A 79 1.89 -0.24 9.43
CA ARG A 79 0.55 0.14 8.99
C ARG A 79 0.59 1.61 8.65
N LEU A 80 0.36 1.92 7.38
CA LEU A 80 0.52 3.26 6.83
C LEU A 80 -0.67 4.13 7.24
N THR A 81 -0.37 5.36 7.64
CA THR A 81 -1.37 6.40 7.92
C THR A 81 -1.30 7.45 6.81
N PRO A 82 -2.40 7.75 6.10
CA PRO A 82 -2.39 8.82 5.10
C PRO A 82 -2.17 10.18 5.78
N PRO A 83 -1.43 11.14 5.18
CA PRO A 83 -1.21 12.44 5.77
C PRO A 83 -2.52 13.25 5.82
N ARG A 84 -3.08 13.38 7.02
CA ARG A 84 -4.41 13.99 7.25
C ARG A 84 -4.38 15.52 7.25
N ASP A 85 -3.20 16.11 7.20
CA ASP A 85 -2.96 17.55 7.12
C ASP A 85 -2.90 18.08 5.67
N LEU A 86 -2.98 17.20 4.67
CA LEU A 86 -3.17 17.59 3.27
C LEU A 86 -4.55 18.19 3.00
N THR A 87 -5.52 17.93 3.88
CA THR A 87 -6.87 18.49 3.83
C THR A 87 -7.09 19.48 4.97
N TYR A 88 -7.95 20.48 4.76
CA TYR A 88 -8.31 21.43 5.81
C TYR A 88 -9.02 20.73 6.98
N GLU A 89 -10.02 19.90 6.66
CA GLU A 89 -10.68 19.01 7.62
C GLU A 89 -9.94 17.67 7.64
N ARG A 90 -9.36 17.27 8.78
CA ARG A 90 -8.59 16.01 8.89
C ARG A 90 -9.41 14.77 8.58
N HIS A 91 -10.72 14.85 8.78
CA HIS A 91 -11.64 13.76 8.48
C HIS A 91 -11.94 13.64 6.99
N ASP A 92 -11.59 14.62 6.16
CA ASP A 92 -11.79 14.52 4.71
C ASP A 92 -10.81 13.56 4.04
N MET A 93 -9.73 13.15 4.68
CA MET A 93 -8.82 12.11 4.20
C MET A 93 -9.40 10.72 4.52
N HIS A 94 -9.69 9.92 3.50
CA HIS A 94 -10.33 8.61 3.69
C HIS A 94 -9.33 7.51 4.02
N GLY A 95 -8.21 7.47 3.30
CA GLY A 95 -7.36 6.29 3.24
C GLY A 95 -6.77 6.13 1.85
N PHE A 96 -6.16 4.98 1.63
CA PHE A 96 -5.55 4.59 0.37
C PHE A 96 -6.58 3.88 -0.50
N HIS A 97 -6.76 4.35 -1.73
CA HIS A 97 -7.70 3.77 -2.68
C HIS A 97 -7.04 2.73 -3.58
N ASP A 98 -5.85 3.03 -4.07
CA ASP A 98 -5.11 2.17 -4.97
C ASP A 98 -3.60 2.41 -4.81
N ALA A 99 -2.80 1.53 -5.39
CA ALA A 99 -1.36 1.73 -5.50
C ALA A 99 -0.83 1.04 -6.76
N PHE A 100 0.25 1.56 -7.32
CA PHE A 100 0.96 0.92 -8.42
C PHE A 100 2.46 1.21 -8.37
N LEU A 101 3.25 0.40 -9.06
CA LEU A 101 4.68 0.63 -9.19
C LEU A 101 4.95 1.74 -10.21
N GLN A 102 5.70 2.75 -9.79
CA GLN A 102 6.24 3.80 -10.64
C GLN A 102 7.73 3.95 -10.33
N ASP A 103 8.56 3.74 -11.35
CA ASP A 103 10.02 3.74 -11.25
C ASP A 103 10.55 2.75 -10.19
N GLY A 104 9.95 1.54 -10.16
CA GLY A 104 10.33 0.47 -9.24
C GLY A 104 9.87 0.66 -7.79
N ARG A 105 9.17 1.76 -7.47
CA ARG A 105 8.69 2.08 -6.11
C ARG A 105 7.17 2.25 -6.08
N PRO A 106 6.49 1.90 -4.96
CA PRO A 106 5.06 2.16 -4.82
C PRO A 106 4.74 3.65 -4.89
N LEU A 107 3.72 3.98 -5.67
CA LEU A 107 2.99 5.23 -5.62
C LEU A 107 1.57 4.91 -5.13
N LEU A 108 1.16 5.53 -4.03
CA LEU A 108 -0.12 5.30 -3.39
C LEU A 108 -1.08 6.43 -3.74
N ILE A 109 -2.31 6.08 -4.07
CA ILE A 109 -3.40 7.02 -4.30
C ILE A 109 -4.25 7.10 -3.05
N MET A 110 -4.40 8.32 -2.53
CA MET A 110 -5.20 8.64 -1.35
C MET A 110 -6.43 9.40 -1.80
N VAL A 111 -7.60 8.97 -1.34
CA VAL A 111 -8.87 9.59 -1.73
C VAL A 111 -9.38 10.49 -0.61
N THR A 112 -9.97 11.60 -1.02
CA THR A 112 -10.61 12.53 -0.09
C THR A 112 -12.07 12.72 -0.41
N ARG A 113 -12.81 13.29 0.54
CA ARG A 113 -14.23 13.56 0.34
C ARG A 113 -14.48 14.73 -0.61
N ASN A 114 -13.72 15.82 -0.45
CA ASN A 114 -14.03 17.12 -1.05
C ASN A 114 -12.81 17.90 -1.55
N ALA A 115 -11.58 17.37 -1.42
CA ALA A 115 -10.34 18.11 -1.68
C ALA A 115 -9.60 17.66 -2.95
N GLY A 116 -10.22 16.77 -3.74
CA GLY A 116 -9.53 16.02 -4.79
C GLY A 116 -8.65 14.91 -4.22
N ASP A 117 -8.16 14.04 -5.07
CA ASP A 117 -7.31 12.94 -4.62
C ASP A 117 -5.85 13.40 -4.52
N PHE A 118 -5.06 12.66 -3.76
CA PHE A 118 -3.63 12.89 -3.60
C PHE A 118 -2.86 11.62 -3.96
N GLN A 119 -1.61 11.78 -4.34
CA GLN A 119 -0.64 10.70 -4.46
C GLN A 119 0.51 10.91 -3.48
N GLY A 120 1.21 9.84 -3.13
CA GLY A 120 2.42 9.90 -2.30
C GLY A 120 3.23 8.61 -2.35
N ARG A 121 4.44 8.65 -1.77
CA ARG A 121 5.37 7.53 -1.71
C ARG A 121 5.66 7.14 -0.27
N ILE A 122 6.05 5.90 -0.05
CA ILE A 122 6.42 5.41 1.28
C ILE A 122 7.87 5.79 1.55
N ASP A 123 8.14 6.46 2.67
CA ASP A 123 9.47 6.43 3.27
C ASP A 123 9.65 5.07 3.95
N VAL A 124 10.54 4.24 3.41
CA VAL A 124 10.73 2.84 3.85
C VAL A 124 11.46 2.71 5.19
N GLU A 125 12.04 3.78 5.70
CA GLU A 125 12.67 3.82 7.03
C GLU A 125 11.65 4.21 8.10
N THR A 126 10.72 5.13 7.81
CA THR A 126 9.76 5.65 8.80
C THR A 126 8.36 5.07 8.67
N GLY A 127 7.96 4.62 7.48
CA GLY A 127 6.58 4.26 7.15
C GLY A 127 5.67 5.46 6.87
N GLU A 128 6.22 6.67 6.83
CA GLU A 128 5.47 7.89 6.49
C GLU A 128 5.20 7.99 5.00
N ILE A 129 4.16 8.74 4.63
CA ILE A 129 3.88 9.09 3.23
C ILE A 129 4.52 10.43 2.90
N VAL A 130 5.44 10.42 1.94
CA VAL A 130 6.24 11.57 1.49
C VAL A 130 6.00 11.85 0.00
N ASP A 131 6.65 12.89 -0.53
CA ASP A 131 6.56 13.32 -1.94
C ASP A 131 5.10 13.51 -2.42
N THR A 132 4.27 14.06 -1.54
CA THR A 132 2.83 14.17 -1.75
C THR A 132 2.48 15.23 -2.78
N ASN A 133 1.53 14.92 -3.67
CA ASN A 133 1.03 15.82 -4.70
C ASN A 133 -0.44 15.53 -4.99
N HIS A 134 -1.13 16.48 -5.63
CA HIS A 134 -2.48 16.21 -6.14
C HIS A 134 -2.48 15.09 -7.19
N TRP A 135 -3.52 14.27 -7.16
CA TRP A 135 -3.79 13.22 -8.12
C TRP A 135 -5.01 13.60 -8.95
N ARG A 136 -4.74 13.99 -10.20
CA ARG A 136 -5.70 14.36 -11.27
C ARG A 136 -6.79 15.36 -10.90
#